data_AF-A7UI79-F1
#
_entry.id   AF-A7UI79-F1
#
_cell.length_a   1.000
_cell.length_b   1.000
_cell.length_c   1.000
_cell.angle_alpha   90.00
_cell.angle_beta   90.00
_cell.angle_gamma   90.00
#
_symmetry.space_group_name_H-M   'P 1'
#
loop_
_entity.id
_entity.type
_entity.pdbx_description
1 polymer ?
#
loop_
_entity_poly.entity_id
_entity_poly.type
_entity_poly.pdbx_seq_one_letter_code
_entity_poly.pdbx_strand_id
1 'polypeptide(L)'
;IVSHIDADGLQPLSALLQLDMSFNLLSSLPAELFHANSQLKDINFAHNQLRELHPALLHQLMHLKQLNLAQNHLEDASWLQRLAPALNRLALRVDLSSNRLQSLNLSSLLFFEHVQLADNRWNCSWLVRHMLRTPPASLNFARSWPMLSAWSVKELLNIQGVDCFDGQQNRSMVLLDVGAARLEMGSNCDCDEPKDELATLTP
;
A
#
# COMPACT_ATOMS: atom_id res chain seq x y z
N ILE A 1 24.33 -8.85 12.31
CA ILE A 1 23.06 -8.34 12.87
C ILE A 1 23.37 -6.98 13.48
N VAL A 2 22.80 -5.91 12.92
CA VAL A 2 23.00 -4.51 13.31
C VAL A 2 21.76 -4.04 14.07
N SER A 3 21.94 -3.35 15.20
CA SER A 3 20.84 -2.79 16.00
C SER A 3 20.87 -1.27 16.11
N HIS A 4 21.99 -0.65 15.75
CA HIS A 4 22.20 0.79 15.78
C HIS A 4 23.08 1.23 14.61
N ILE A 5 22.84 2.43 14.10
CA ILE A 5 23.66 3.09 13.08
C ILE A 5 23.84 4.53 13.52
N ASP A 6 25.08 4.97 13.58
CA ASP A 6 25.43 6.36 13.90
C ASP A 6 25.05 7.30 12.75
N ALA A 7 24.78 8.56 13.06
CA ALA A 7 24.31 9.55 12.09
C ALA A 7 25.31 9.80 10.94
N ASP A 8 26.60 9.62 11.20
CA ASP A 8 27.71 9.78 10.25
C ASP A 8 28.23 8.45 9.70
N GLY A 9 27.65 7.30 10.09
CA GLY A 9 28.15 5.98 9.74
C GLY A 9 28.19 5.68 8.23
N LEU A 10 27.40 6.41 7.43
CA LEU A 10 27.39 6.31 5.97
C LEU A 10 28.04 7.51 5.27
N GLN A 11 28.53 8.50 6.03
CA GLN A 11 29.07 9.74 5.49
C GLN A 11 30.22 9.53 4.48
N PRO A 12 31.16 8.59 4.68
CA PRO A 12 32.26 8.36 3.72
C PRO A 12 31.79 7.81 2.36
N LEU A 13 30.58 7.25 2.28
CA LEU A 13 30.05 6.55 1.11
C LEU A 13 29.25 7.49 0.20
N SER A 14 29.81 8.64 -0.18
CA SER A 14 29.08 9.69 -0.92
C SER A 14 28.56 9.25 -2.30
N ALA A 15 29.16 8.23 -2.91
CA ALA A 15 28.76 7.65 -4.19
C ALA A 15 27.76 6.48 -4.05
N LEU A 16 27.24 6.22 -2.84
CA LEU A 16 26.33 5.10 -2.59
C LEU A 16 25.04 5.26 -3.39
N LEU A 17 24.73 4.26 -4.22
CA LEU A 17 23.51 4.23 -5.04
C LEU A 17 22.43 3.34 -4.43
N GLN A 18 22.83 2.29 -3.71
CA GLN A 18 21.94 1.31 -3.14
C GLN A 18 22.39 0.97 -1.73
N LEU A 19 21.44 0.88 -0.79
CA LEU A 19 21.68 0.46 0.58
C LEU A 19 20.71 -0.65 0.95
N ASP A 20 21.23 -1.81 1.33
CA ASP A 20 20.44 -2.87 1.93
C ASP A 20 20.88 -3.10 3.38
N MET A 21 19.97 -2.77 4.30
CA MET A 21 20.07 -2.99 5.74
C MET A 21 18.88 -3.83 6.23
N SER A 22 18.25 -4.60 5.34
CA SER A 22 17.15 -5.48 5.70
C SER A 22 17.60 -6.63 6.61
N PHE A 23 16.65 -7.25 7.31
CA PHE A 23 16.90 -8.37 8.25
C PHE A 23 17.90 -8.00 9.37
N ASN A 24 17.70 -6.83 9.95
CA ASN A 24 18.46 -6.34 11.09
C ASN A 24 17.53 -6.06 12.28
N LEU A 25 18.05 -5.43 13.32
CA LEU A 25 17.31 -5.13 14.56
C LEU A 25 17.20 -3.62 14.78
N LEU A 26 17.17 -2.84 13.70
CA LEU A 26 17.10 -1.38 13.79
C LEU A 26 15.74 -0.95 14.33
N SER A 27 15.72 -0.24 15.45
CA SER A 27 14.50 0.31 16.05
C SER A 27 14.23 1.78 15.66
N SER A 28 15.27 2.49 15.25
CA SER A 28 15.23 3.89 14.81
C SER A 28 16.36 4.17 13.82
N LEU A 29 16.24 5.28 13.09
CA LEU A 29 17.26 5.81 12.18
C LEU A 29 17.52 7.28 12.55
N PRO A 30 18.78 7.72 12.66
CA PRO A 30 19.10 9.13 12.83
C PRO A 30 18.58 9.96 11.66
N ALA A 31 18.05 11.16 11.92
CA ALA A 31 17.48 12.01 10.89
C ALA A 31 18.51 12.46 9.83
N GLU A 32 19.78 12.48 10.21
CA GLU A 32 20.91 12.96 9.40
C GLU A 32 21.61 11.83 8.64
N LEU A 33 21.19 10.57 8.82
CA LEU A 33 21.90 9.37 8.33
C LEU A 33 22.30 9.43 6.85
N PHE A 34 21.50 10.09 6.01
CA PHE A 34 21.71 10.18 4.57
C PHE A 34 22.16 11.56 4.07
N HIS A 35 22.58 12.47 4.95
CA HIS A 35 22.95 13.83 4.56
C HIS A 35 24.07 13.90 3.50
N ALA A 36 24.98 12.92 3.48
CA ALA A 36 26.08 12.87 2.51
C ALA A 36 25.81 11.92 1.32
N ASN A 37 24.68 11.20 1.29
CA ASN A 37 24.42 10.12 0.34
C ASN A 37 23.32 10.48 -0.67
N SER A 38 23.37 11.69 -1.23
CA SER A 38 22.34 12.22 -2.15
C SER A 38 22.14 11.41 -3.43
N GLN A 39 23.10 10.53 -3.77
CA GLN A 39 23.06 9.66 -4.93
C GLN A 39 22.23 8.37 -4.72
N LEU A 40 21.74 8.11 -3.50
CA LEU A 40 20.94 6.93 -3.21
C LEU A 40 19.67 6.90 -4.06
N LYS A 41 19.42 5.72 -4.65
CA LYS A 41 18.27 5.41 -5.52
C LYS A 41 17.39 4.35 -4.89
N ASP A 42 17.99 3.36 -4.23
CA ASP A 42 17.27 2.24 -3.63
C ASP A 42 17.71 2.05 -2.17
N ILE A 43 16.75 2.07 -1.26
CA ILE A 43 16.98 1.86 0.17
C ILE A 43 16.08 0.74 0.66
N ASN A 44 16.68 -0.27 1.27
CA ASN A 44 15.98 -1.41 1.85
C ASN A 44 16.24 -1.50 3.36
N PHE A 45 15.19 -1.28 4.14
CA PHE A 45 15.15 -1.45 5.60
C PHE A 45 14.09 -2.49 6.03
N ALA A 46 13.67 -3.36 5.11
CA ALA A 46 12.66 -4.37 5.41
C ALA A 46 13.11 -5.30 6.55
N HIS A 47 12.16 -5.91 7.27
CA HIS A 47 12.47 -6.83 8.37
C HIS A 47 13.38 -6.21 9.44
N ASN A 48 12.98 -5.05 9.96
CA ASN A 48 13.60 -4.39 11.10
C ASN A 48 12.52 -4.13 12.18
N GLN A 49 12.81 -3.26 13.14
CA GLN A 49 11.92 -2.94 14.27
C GLN A 49 11.53 -1.45 14.29
N LEU A 50 11.60 -0.77 13.14
CA LEU A 50 11.35 0.67 13.04
C LEU A 50 9.91 0.99 13.44
N ARG A 51 9.74 1.95 14.35
CA ARG A 51 8.43 2.41 14.83
C ARG A 51 7.98 3.73 14.24
N GLU A 52 8.95 4.53 13.82
CA GLU A 52 8.75 5.83 13.20
C GLU A 52 9.84 6.12 12.17
N LEU A 53 9.58 7.10 11.31
CA LEU A 53 10.57 7.63 10.38
C LEU A 53 10.58 9.15 10.50
N HIS A 54 11.75 9.72 10.76
CA HIS A 54 11.88 11.16 10.78
C HIS A 54 11.77 11.72 9.35
N PRO A 55 10.93 12.73 9.07
CA PRO A 55 10.74 13.24 7.71
C PRO A 55 12.01 13.76 7.03
N ALA A 56 12.91 14.34 7.83
CA ALA A 56 14.18 14.89 7.33
C ALA A 56 15.15 13.81 6.83
N LEU A 57 14.98 12.55 7.24
CA LEU A 57 15.82 11.42 6.84
C LEU A 57 15.99 11.34 5.32
N LEU A 58 14.91 11.60 4.58
CA LEU A 58 14.87 11.44 3.12
C LEU A 58 14.98 12.78 2.37
N HIS A 59 15.21 13.90 3.07
CA HIS A 59 15.17 15.24 2.44
C HIS A 59 16.24 15.45 1.37
N GLN A 60 17.43 14.86 1.54
CA GLN A 60 18.54 15.03 0.60
C GLN A 60 18.53 14.02 -0.56
N LEU A 61 17.59 13.07 -0.56
CA LEU A 61 17.59 11.92 -1.47
C LEU A 61 16.84 12.19 -2.77
N MET A 62 17.23 13.24 -3.49
CA MET A 62 16.53 13.70 -4.71
C MET A 62 16.45 12.65 -5.83
N HIS A 63 17.30 11.62 -5.78
CA HIS A 63 17.36 10.53 -6.75
C HIS A 63 16.70 9.24 -6.29
N LEU A 64 16.08 9.21 -5.10
CA LEU A 64 15.44 8.02 -4.55
C LEU A 64 14.26 7.59 -5.42
N LYS A 65 14.23 6.29 -5.75
CA LYS A 65 13.21 5.63 -6.55
C LYS A 65 12.52 4.51 -5.79
N GLN A 66 13.22 3.85 -4.87
CA GLN A 66 12.67 2.75 -4.09
C GLN A 66 13.01 2.89 -2.61
N LEU A 67 11.98 2.79 -1.78
CA LEU A 67 12.09 2.73 -0.34
C LEU A 67 11.30 1.53 0.17
N ASN A 68 12.00 0.54 0.70
CA ASN A 68 11.38 -0.62 1.30
C ASN A 68 11.46 -0.54 2.84
N LEU A 69 10.30 -0.41 3.47
CA LEU A 69 10.09 -0.39 4.92
C LEU A 69 9.15 -1.53 5.36
N ALA A 70 8.96 -2.54 4.51
CA ALA A 70 8.08 -3.65 4.79
C ALA A 70 8.51 -4.40 6.07
N GLN A 71 7.55 -5.00 6.77
CA GLN A 71 7.83 -5.84 7.95
C GLN A 71 8.62 -5.08 9.02
N ASN A 72 8.10 -3.91 9.40
CA ASN A 72 8.56 -3.11 10.53
C ASN A 72 7.40 -2.93 11.53
N HIS A 73 7.47 -1.93 12.39
CA HIS A 73 6.48 -1.63 13.42
C HIS A 73 5.92 -0.21 13.29
N LEU A 74 5.88 0.32 12.06
CA LEU A 74 5.39 1.68 11.79
C LEU A 74 3.89 1.77 12.06
N GLU A 75 3.49 2.70 12.92
CA GLU A 75 2.08 2.97 13.27
C GLU A 75 1.54 4.22 12.58
N ASP A 76 2.43 5.09 12.10
CA ASP A 76 2.11 6.32 11.38
C ASP A 76 2.94 6.45 10.09
N ALA A 77 2.33 7.00 9.05
CA ALA A 77 2.99 7.34 7.80
C ALA A 77 2.79 8.82 7.41
N SER A 78 2.54 9.70 8.39
CA SER A 78 2.41 11.15 8.17
C SER A 78 3.70 11.77 7.64
N TRP A 79 4.86 11.13 7.82
CA TRP A 79 6.14 11.58 7.26
C TRP A 79 6.12 11.66 5.73
N LEU A 80 5.30 10.87 5.03
CA LEU A 80 5.11 10.95 3.57
C LEU A 80 4.63 12.34 3.13
N GLN A 81 3.82 13.01 3.94
CA GLN A 81 3.35 14.39 3.69
C GLN A 81 4.48 15.41 3.75
N ARG A 82 5.46 15.15 4.62
CA ARG A 82 6.54 16.06 5.00
C ARG A 82 7.83 15.81 4.22
N LEU A 83 7.79 14.93 3.20
CA LEU A 83 8.91 14.74 2.28
C LEU A 83 9.24 16.05 1.55
N ALA A 84 10.51 16.25 1.22
CA ALA A 84 10.94 17.46 0.53
C ALA A 84 10.24 17.61 -0.84
N PRO A 85 9.87 18.82 -1.27
CA PRO A 85 9.30 19.05 -2.60
C PRO A 85 10.23 18.67 -3.76
N ALA A 86 11.54 18.68 -3.53
CA ALA A 86 12.56 18.30 -4.52
C ALA A 86 12.59 16.79 -4.81
N LEU A 87 11.98 15.96 -3.94
CA LEU A 87 11.88 14.52 -4.15
C LEU A 87 10.85 14.22 -5.23
N ASN A 88 11.23 13.49 -6.28
CA ASN A 88 10.30 13.08 -7.33
C ASN A 88 9.38 11.95 -6.85
N ARG A 89 8.33 12.32 -6.11
CA ARG A 89 7.36 11.36 -5.55
C ARG A 89 6.66 10.53 -6.64
N LEU A 90 6.44 11.09 -7.83
CA LEU A 90 5.77 10.43 -8.95
C LEU A 90 6.58 9.27 -9.56
N ALA A 91 7.86 9.16 -9.23
CA ALA A 91 8.74 8.05 -9.60
C ALA A 91 9.24 7.27 -8.38
N LEU A 92 8.65 7.52 -7.20
CA LEU A 92 9.02 6.89 -5.95
C LEU A 92 8.04 5.76 -5.64
N ARG A 93 8.59 4.57 -5.48
CA ARG A 93 7.89 3.38 -4.99
C ARG A 93 8.21 3.19 -3.51
N VAL A 94 7.16 3.04 -2.71
CA VAL A 94 7.28 2.86 -1.25
C VAL A 94 6.59 1.57 -0.85
N ASP A 95 7.31 0.70 -0.16
CA ASP A 95 6.72 -0.50 0.44
C ASP A 95 6.59 -0.31 1.96
N LEU A 96 5.34 -0.28 2.43
CA LEU A 96 4.94 -0.19 3.83
C LEU A 96 4.13 -1.41 4.25
N SER A 97 4.16 -2.50 3.48
CA SER A 97 3.43 -3.71 3.83
C SER A 97 3.87 -4.30 5.16
N SER A 98 3.00 -5.06 5.80
CA SER A 98 3.32 -5.77 7.05
C SER A 98 3.83 -4.84 8.16
N ASN A 99 3.23 -3.65 8.28
CA ASN A 99 3.46 -2.71 9.38
C ASN A 99 2.24 -2.69 10.32
N ARG A 100 2.10 -1.64 11.13
CA ARG A 100 1.02 -1.49 12.12
C ARG A 100 0.14 -0.27 11.84
N LEU A 101 0.08 0.17 10.59
CA LEU A 101 -0.71 1.33 10.20
C LEU A 101 -2.19 1.06 10.42
N GLN A 102 -2.88 1.99 11.08
CA GLN A 102 -4.33 1.88 11.34
C GLN A 102 -5.16 2.80 10.44
N SER A 103 -4.56 3.90 9.98
CA SER A 103 -5.20 4.89 9.12
C SER A 103 -4.15 5.69 8.36
N LEU A 104 -4.58 6.39 7.31
CA LEU A 104 -3.68 7.19 6.49
C LEU A 104 -4.39 8.40 5.89
N ASN A 105 -3.65 9.48 5.65
CA ASN A 105 -4.11 10.57 4.82
C ASN A 105 -3.86 10.25 3.33
N LEU A 106 -4.92 9.81 2.63
CA LEU A 106 -4.80 9.40 1.21
C LEU A 106 -4.51 10.58 0.26
N SER A 107 -4.93 11.80 0.61
CA SER A 107 -4.71 12.98 -0.24
C SER A 107 -3.21 13.25 -0.46
N SER A 108 -2.39 12.83 0.49
CA SER A 108 -0.94 12.97 0.46
C SER A 108 -0.25 12.00 -0.48
N LEU A 109 -0.96 10.93 -0.87
CA LEU A 109 -0.42 9.85 -1.68
C LEU A 109 -0.81 9.93 -3.16
N LEU A 110 -1.55 10.96 -3.55
CA LEU A 110 -1.95 11.20 -4.94
C LEU A 110 -0.78 11.35 -5.91
N PHE A 111 0.42 11.63 -5.39
CA PHE A 111 1.61 11.93 -6.17
C PHE A 111 2.71 10.87 -6.03
N PHE A 112 2.37 9.63 -5.65
CA PHE A 112 3.32 8.51 -5.62
C PHE A 112 3.11 7.58 -6.80
N GLU A 113 4.20 6.99 -7.30
CA GLU A 113 4.12 5.98 -8.36
C GLU A 113 3.40 4.72 -7.87
N HIS A 114 3.86 4.20 -6.74
CA HIS A 114 3.32 3.00 -6.12
C HIS A 114 3.53 3.03 -4.60
N VAL A 115 2.50 2.71 -3.83
CA VAL A 115 2.59 2.54 -2.38
C VAL A 115 1.93 1.21 -2.00
N GLN A 116 2.74 0.27 -1.54
CA GLN A 116 2.28 -1.02 -1.05
C GLN A 116 1.93 -0.91 0.44
N LEU A 117 0.70 -1.28 0.79
CA LEU A 117 0.03 -1.04 2.07
C LEU A 117 -0.63 -2.30 2.64
N ALA A 118 -0.50 -3.45 1.96
CA ALA A 118 -1.03 -4.73 2.42
C ALA A 118 -0.52 -5.13 3.82
N ASP A 119 -1.28 -6.00 4.49
CA ASP A 119 -0.87 -6.57 5.79
C ASP A 119 -0.60 -5.55 6.90
N ASN A 120 -1.31 -4.42 6.88
CA ASN A 120 -1.31 -3.46 7.97
C ASN A 120 -2.49 -3.68 8.92
N ARG A 121 -2.53 -2.92 10.01
CA ARG A 121 -3.53 -3.04 11.09
C ARG A 121 -4.70 -2.06 10.89
N TRP A 122 -5.22 -1.98 9.66
CA TRP A 122 -6.21 -0.97 9.27
C TRP A 122 -7.45 -0.98 10.18
N ASN A 123 -7.89 0.18 10.67
CA ASN A 123 -9.16 0.28 11.37
C ASN A 123 -10.31 -0.02 10.40
N CYS A 124 -11.20 -0.95 10.76
CA CYS A 124 -12.28 -1.38 9.86
C CYS A 124 -13.19 -0.24 9.40
N SER A 125 -13.59 0.66 10.30
CA SER A 125 -14.44 1.80 9.96
C SER A 125 -13.74 2.79 9.03
N TRP A 126 -12.42 3.00 9.22
CA TRP A 126 -11.60 3.80 8.31
C TRP A 126 -11.52 3.14 6.93
N LEU A 127 -11.16 1.86 6.89
CA LEU A 127 -10.94 1.13 5.64
C LEU A 127 -12.21 1.11 4.77
N VAL A 128 -13.36 0.73 5.35
CA VAL A 128 -14.64 0.71 4.62
C VAL A 128 -14.97 2.09 4.06
N ARG A 129 -14.84 3.16 4.87
CA ARG A 129 -15.14 4.53 4.43
C ARG A 129 -14.31 4.96 3.21
N HIS A 130 -13.04 4.54 3.15
CA HIS A 130 -12.12 4.94 2.09
C HIS A 130 -12.14 4.00 0.88
N MET A 131 -12.40 2.71 1.07
CA MET A 131 -12.57 1.76 -0.04
C MET A 131 -13.83 2.04 -0.85
N LEU A 132 -14.88 2.60 -0.24
CA LEU A 132 -16.08 3.08 -0.95
C LEU A 132 -15.81 4.25 -1.91
N ARG A 133 -14.69 4.97 -1.75
CA ARG A 133 -14.35 6.17 -2.55
C ARG A 133 -13.39 5.89 -3.70
N THR A 134 -13.17 4.63 -4.07
CA THR A 134 -12.13 4.17 -5.02
C THR A 134 -10.76 4.76 -4.70
N PRO A 135 -9.89 4.04 -3.96
CA PRO A 135 -8.56 4.56 -3.61
C PRO A 135 -7.74 4.89 -4.87
N PRO A 136 -6.75 5.80 -4.77
CA PRO A 136 -5.85 6.08 -5.89
C PRO A 136 -5.21 4.78 -6.42
N ALA A 137 -5.10 4.64 -7.73
CA ALA A 137 -4.55 3.44 -8.37
C ALA A 137 -3.09 3.13 -8.00
N SER A 138 -2.36 4.13 -7.48
CA SER A 138 -1.01 3.96 -6.95
C SER A 138 -0.97 3.17 -5.64
N LEU A 139 -2.10 3.03 -4.93
CA LEU A 139 -2.16 2.35 -3.65
C LEU A 139 -2.57 0.89 -3.81
N ASN A 140 -1.82 0.00 -3.19
CA ASN A 140 -2.19 -1.39 -3.07
C ASN A 140 -2.43 -1.75 -1.59
N PHE A 141 -3.69 -1.94 -1.20
CA PHE A 141 -4.04 -2.45 0.12
C PHE A 141 -4.19 -3.97 0.15
N ALA A 142 -4.25 -4.59 -1.03
CA ALA A 142 -4.66 -5.96 -1.19
C ALA A 142 -3.47 -6.91 -1.20
N ARG A 143 -3.68 -8.09 -0.62
CA ARG A 143 -2.83 -9.26 -0.84
C ARG A 143 -3.61 -10.35 -1.55
N SER A 144 -2.88 -11.21 -2.23
CA SER A 144 -3.45 -12.47 -2.72
C SER A 144 -3.68 -13.40 -1.54
N TRP A 145 -4.88 -13.96 -1.42
CA TRP A 145 -5.16 -15.02 -0.46
C TRP A 145 -4.92 -16.38 -1.11
N PRO A 146 -3.94 -17.17 -0.62
CA PRO A 146 -3.79 -18.53 -1.08
C PRO A 146 -5.01 -19.33 -0.59
N MET A 147 -5.91 -19.66 -1.52
CA MET A 147 -7.00 -20.58 -1.22
C MET A 147 -6.42 -21.97 -1.00
N LEU A 148 -6.50 -22.47 0.25
CA LEU A 148 -6.31 -23.89 0.57
C LEU A 148 -7.49 -24.66 -0.05
N SER A 149 -7.42 -24.98 -1.34
CA SER A 149 -8.51 -25.72 -1.98
C SER A 149 -8.15 -27.20 -2.12
N ALA A 150 -8.90 -28.03 -1.41
CA ALA A 150 -9.22 -29.40 -1.81
C ALA A 150 -10.25 -29.42 -2.97
N TRP A 151 -10.61 -28.26 -3.52
CA TRP A 151 -11.64 -28.07 -4.55
C TRP A 151 -11.01 -27.31 -5.71
N SER A 152 -10.62 -28.06 -6.75
CA SER A 152 -9.89 -27.60 -7.91
C SER A 152 -10.71 -26.69 -8.83
N VAL A 153 -10.99 -25.46 -8.42
CA VAL A 153 -11.52 -24.43 -9.32
C VAL A 153 -10.36 -23.52 -9.72
N LYS A 154 -9.81 -23.76 -10.92
CA LYS A 154 -8.67 -22.99 -11.49
C LYS A 154 -8.96 -21.48 -11.63
N GLU A 155 -10.21 -21.04 -11.51
CA GLU A 155 -10.61 -19.64 -11.66
C GLU A 155 -10.57 -18.82 -10.36
N LEU A 156 -10.43 -19.46 -9.19
CA LEU A 156 -10.33 -18.75 -7.89
C LEU A 156 -8.89 -18.55 -7.41
N LEU A 157 -7.90 -18.70 -8.30
CA LEU A 157 -6.48 -18.76 -7.95
C LEU A 157 -5.89 -17.43 -7.44
N ASN A 158 -6.63 -16.32 -7.49
CA ASN A 158 -6.07 -15.03 -7.09
C ASN A 158 -7.12 -14.07 -6.52
N ILE A 159 -7.78 -14.50 -5.44
CA ILE A 159 -8.68 -13.61 -4.71
C ILE A 159 -7.84 -12.56 -3.99
N GLN A 160 -8.11 -11.29 -4.29
CA GLN A 160 -7.53 -10.17 -3.57
C GLN A 160 -8.39 -9.85 -2.34
N GLY A 161 -7.71 -9.64 -1.23
CA GLY A 161 -8.36 -9.28 0.02
C GLY A 161 -7.52 -8.36 0.86
N VAL A 162 -8.19 -7.68 1.78
CA VAL A 162 -7.58 -6.81 2.77
C VAL A 162 -8.16 -7.15 4.14
N ASP A 163 -7.29 -7.24 5.13
CA ASP A 163 -7.69 -7.44 6.52
C ASP A 163 -7.81 -6.09 7.24
N CYS A 164 -8.76 -5.99 8.15
CA CYS A 164 -8.94 -4.85 9.05
C CYS A 164 -9.19 -5.31 10.47
N PHE A 165 -8.99 -4.40 11.42
CA PHE A 165 -9.05 -4.66 12.85
C PHE A 165 -10.06 -3.72 13.52
N ASP A 166 -10.89 -4.29 14.38
CA ASP A 166 -11.81 -3.58 15.29
C ASP A 166 -11.52 -4.05 16.72
N GLY A 167 -10.69 -3.29 17.43
CA GLY A 167 -10.07 -3.73 18.69
C GLY A 167 -9.15 -4.93 18.48
N GLN A 168 -9.57 -6.10 18.99
CA GLN A 168 -8.83 -7.37 18.85
C GLN A 168 -9.39 -8.28 17.75
N GLN A 169 -10.51 -7.92 17.11
CA GLN A 169 -11.12 -8.73 16.06
C GLN A 169 -10.48 -8.43 14.71
N ASN A 170 -9.98 -9.47 14.04
CA ASN A 170 -9.58 -9.40 12.64
C ASN A 170 -10.79 -9.70 11.75
N ARG A 171 -11.02 -8.87 10.74
CA ARG A 171 -12.04 -9.05 9.72
C ARG A 171 -11.40 -9.02 8.35
N SER A 172 -11.74 -10.01 7.55
CA SER A 172 -11.23 -10.18 6.20
C SER A 172 -12.26 -9.65 5.20
N MET A 173 -11.85 -8.75 4.31
CA MET A 173 -12.67 -8.20 3.23
C MET A 173 -12.13 -8.68 1.88
N VAL A 174 -12.98 -9.32 1.09
CA VAL A 174 -12.66 -9.64 -0.31
C VAL A 174 -12.86 -8.40 -1.16
N LEU A 175 -11.88 -8.09 -1.99
CA LEU A 175 -11.98 -7.04 -2.98
C LEU A 175 -12.40 -7.68 -4.31
N LEU A 176 -13.66 -7.49 -4.64
CA LEU A 176 -14.22 -7.92 -5.92
C LEU A 176 -14.02 -6.79 -6.93
N ASP A 177 -13.28 -7.07 -8.00
CA ASP A 177 -13.24 -6.18 -9.15
C ASP A 177 -14.54 -6.35 -9.96
N VAL A 178 -15.55 -5.55 -9.61
CA VAL A 178 -16.84 -5.53 -10.32
C VAL A 178 -16.74 -4.78 -11.66
N GLY A 179 -15.62 -4.09 -11.91
CA GLY A 179 -15.35 -3.41 -13.18
C GLY A 179 -15.10 -4.39 -14.32
N ALA A 180 -14.42 -5.50 -14.04
CA ALA A 180 -14.23 -6.59 -15.00
C ALA A 180 -15.55 -7.33 -15.32
N ALA A 181 -16.44 -7.49 -14.34
CA ALA A 181 -17.74 -8.16 -14.54
C ALA A 181 -18.70 -7.39 -15.48
N ARG A 182 -18.59 -6.06 -15.54
CA ARG A 182 -19.37 -5.22 -16.47
C ARG A 182 -18.95 -5.37 -17.93
N LEU A 183 -17.73 -5.83 -18.21
CA LEU A 183 -17.26 -6.07 -19.57
C LEU A 183 -17.75 -7.40 -20.14
N GLU A 184 -18.18 -8.34 -19.29
CA GLU A 184 -18.77 -9.63 -19.72
C GLU A 184 -20.30 -9.61 -19.76
N MET A 185 -20.97 -8.71 -19.04
CA MET A 185 -22.43 -8.52 -19.09
C MET A 185 -22.89 -7.47 -20.12
N GLY A 186 -22.12 -7.30 -21.20
CA GLY A 186 -22.39 -6.40 -22.32
C GLY A 186 -23.02 -7.08 -23.54
N SER A 187 -23.66 -8.24 -23.41
CA SER A 187 -24.43 -8.87 -24.48
C SER A 187 -25.86 -9.15 -24.02
N ASN A 188 -26.81 -8.45 -24.67
CA ASN A 188 -28.26 -8.66 -24.61
C ASN A 188 -28.91 -8.63 -23.21
N CYS A 189 -29.11 -7.43 -22.66
CA CYS A 189 -30.38 -7.16 -22.00
C CYS A 189 -31.34 -6.59 -23.06
N ASP A 190 -32.12 -7.47 -23.67
CA ASP A 190 -33.33 -7.09 -24.40
C ASP A 190 -34.35 -6.67 -23.33
N CYS A 191 -34.54 -5.37 -23.15
CA CYS A 191 -35.65 -4.86 -22.36
C CYS A 191 -36.89 -4.96 -23.25
N ASP A 192 -37.49 -6.15 -23.32
CA ASP A 192 -38.79 -6.35 -23.97
C ASP A 192 -39.82 -5.40 -23.33
N GLU A 193 -40.36 -4.52 -24.16
CA GLU A 193 -41.48 -3.62 -23.83
C GLU A 193 -42.70 -4.43 -23.35
N PRO A 194 -43.52 -3.90 -22.43
CA PRO A 194 -44.77 -4.55 -22.09
C PRO A 194 -45.73 -4.46 -23.29
N LYS A 195 -46.07 -5.61 -23.87
CA LYS A 195 -47.17 -5.73 -24.84
C LYS A 195 -48.49 -5.47 -24.12
N ASP A 196 -49.09 -4.31 -24.39
CA ASP A 196 -50.50 -4.04 -24.14
C ASP A 196 -51.35 -4.97 -25.02
N GLU A 197 -51.78 -6.11 -24.49
CA GLU A 197 -52.93 -6.85 -25.02
C GLU A 197 -54.17 -6.48 -24.20
N LEU A 198 -54.92 -5.49 -24.71
CA LEU A 198 -56.30 -5.25 -24.34
C LEU A 198 -57.15 -6.46 -24.78
N ALA A 199 -57.30 -7.46 -23.91
CA ALA A 199 -58.29 -8.50 -24.08
C ALA A 199 -59.69 -7.91 -23.86
N THR A 200 -60.42 -7.68 -24.95
CA THR A 200 -61.86 -7.47 -24.95
C THR A 200 -62.56 -8.74 -24.48
N LEU A 201 -63.15 -8.72 -23.29
CA LEU A 201 -64.15 -9.69 -22.86
C LEU A 201 -65.22 -8.99 -22.03
N THR A 202 -66.38 -8.74 -22.65
CA THR A 202 -67.66 -8.77 -21.93
C THR A 202 -68.66 -9.60 -22.74
N PRO A 203 -69.51 -10.37 -22.06
CA PRO A 203 -70.45 -11.34 -22.66
C PRO A 203 -71.58 -10.70 -23.47
#